data_AF-A0A2W7QK11-F1
#
_entry.id   AF-A0A2W7QK11-F1
#
_cell.length_a   1.000
_cell.length_b   1.000
_cell.length_c   1.000
_cell.angle_alpha   90.00
_cell.angle_beta   90.00
_cell.angle_gamma   90.00
#
_symmetry.space_group_name_H-M   'P 1'
#
loop_
_entity.id
_entity.type
_entity.pdbx_description
1 polymer ?
#
loop_
_entity_poly.entity_id
_entity_poly.type
_entity_poly.pdbx_seq_one_letter_code
_entity_poly.pdbx_strand_id
1 'polypeptide(L)' 'MSEIDLSTARYSLLAVAAGIDGVLALLEQQSEWWEGGFAAFCLLGLVKAQLERVLEDELPAS' A
#
# COMPACT_ATOMS: atom_id res chain seq x y z
N MET A 1 -17.47 14.54 13.71
CA MET A 1 -16.14 14.00 13.34
C MET A 1 -16.10 14.00 11.81
N SER A 2 -15.74 15.12 11.17
CA SER A 2 -16.46 15.44 9.92
C SER A 2 -15.65 15.82 8.68
N GLU A 3 -14.34 16.09 8.72
CA GLU A 3 -13.56 16.34 7.49
C GLU A 3 -12.04 16.27 7.75
N ILE A 4 -11.61 16.85 8.88
CA ILE A 4 -10.21 16.82 9.35
C ILE A 4 -9.75 15.39 9.66
N ASP A 5 -10.65 14.54 10.13
CA ASP A 5 -10.36 13.13 10.47
C ASP A 5 -10.17 12.28 9.21
N LEU A 6 -11.00 12.50 8.17
CA LEU A 6 -10.92 11.80 6.89
C LEU A 6 -9.68 12.20 6.07
N SER A 7 -9.34 13.49 6.07
CA SER A 7 -8.13 13.99 5.41
C SER A 7 -6.85 13.50 6.10
N THR A 8 -6.84 13.44 7.43
CA THR A 8 -5.73 12.83 8.20
C THR A 8 -5.60 11.35 7.91
N ALA A 9 -6.72 10.60 7.91
CA ALA A 9 -6.74 9.18 7.57
C ALA A 9 -6.24 8.94 6.13
N ARG A 10 -6.70 9.72 5.15
CA ARG A 10 -6.23 9.65 3.76
C ARG A 10 -4.72 9.88 3.68
N TYR A 11 -4.20 10.92 4.34
CA TYR A 11 -2.76 11.18 4.37
C TYR A 11 -1.96 10.01 4.96
N SER A 12 -2.41 9.47 6.10
CA SER A 12 -1.75 8.31 6.73
C SER A 12 -1.76 7.08 5.83
N LEU A 13 -2.88 6.78 5.17
CA LEU A 13 -2.98 5.63 4.27
C LEU A 13 -2.12 5.81 3.02
N LEU A 14 -2.01 7.02 2.46
CA LEU A 14 -1.10 7.33 1.36
C LEU A 14 0.37 7.14 1.78
N ALA A 15 0.74 7.57 2.99
CA ALA A 15 2.09 7.35 3.53
C ALA A 15 2.40 5.85 3.69
N VAL A 16 1.42 5.06 4.16
CA VAL A 16 1.54 3.60 4.24
C VAL A 16 1.69 2.98 2.84
N ALA A 17 0.88 3.39 1.86
CA ALA A 17 0.98 2.91 0.48
C ALA A 17 2.37 3.17 -0.13
N ALA A 18 2.91 4.39 0.08
CA ALA A 18 4.27 4.73 -0.36
C ALA A 18 5.35 3.90 0.36
N GLY A 19 5.16 3.61 1.65
CA GLY A 19 6.03 2.69 2.39
C GLY A 19 6.00 1.28 1.81
N ILE A 20 4.81 0.79 1.43
CA ILE A 20 4.64 -0.51 0.78
C ILE A 20 5.36 -0.55 -0.57
N ASP A 21 5.33 0.52 -1.38
CA ASP A 21 6.09 0.59 -2.63
C ASP A 21 7.59 0.37 -2.43
N GLY A 22 8.17 0.98 -1.38
CA GLY A 22 9.58 0.75 -1.03
C GLY A 22 9.88 -0.70 -0.66
N VAL A 23 8.97 -1.36 0.08
CA VAL A 23 9.10 -2.78 0.44
C VAL A 23 8.95 -3.68 -0.78
N LEU A 24 8.01 -3.39 -1.68
CA LEU A 24 7.83 -4.13 -2.93
C LEU A 24 9.08 -4.05 -3.81
N ALA A 25 9.69 -2.88 -3.97
CA ALA A 25 10.94 -2.73 -4.71
C ALA A 25 12.09 -3.58 -4.12
N LEU A 26 12.14 -3.70 -2.79
CA LEU A 26 13.13 -4.53 -2.11
C LEU A 26 12.83 -6.03 -2.27
N LEU A 27 11.57 -6.44 -2.19
CA LEU A 27 11.15 -7.83 -2.40
C LEU A 27 11.32 -8.28 -3.84
N GLU A 28 11.12 -7.39 -4.82
CA GLU A 28 11.39 -7.66 -6.24
C GLU A 28 12.85 -8.07 -6.45
N GLN A 29 13.79 -7.32 -5.87
CA GLN A 29 15.22 -7.65 -5.93
C GLN A 29 15.56 -8.97 -5.22
N GLN A 30 14.89 -9.28 -4.10
CA GLN A 30 15.13 -10.53 -3.36
C GLN A 30 14.49 -11.75 -4.02
N SER A 31 13.43 -11.56 -4.80
CA SER A 31 12.68 -12.64 -5.44
C SER A 31 13.52 -13.48 -6.41
N GLU A 32 14.58 -12.90 -6.97
CA GLU A 32 15.55 -13.60 -7.82
C GLU A 32 16.33 -14.69 -7.07
N TRP A 33 16.47 -14.56 -5.76
CA TRP A 33 17.37 -15.39 -4.94
C TRP A 33 16.62 -16.21 -3.89
N TRP A 34 15.34 -15.89 -3.65
CA TRP A 34 14.52 -16.52 -2.62
C TRP A 34 13.03 -16.56 -3.01
N GLU A 35 12.47 -17.77 -3.14
CA GLU A 35 11.06 -17.99 -3.46
C GLU A 35 10.10 -17.33 -2.44
N GLY A 36 10.50 -17.25 -1.16
CA GLY A 36 9.71 -16.56 -0.16
C GLY A 36 9.63 -15.04 -0.40
N GLY A 37 10.62 -14.46 -1.08
CA GLY A 37 10.63 -13.06 -1.48
C GLY A 37 9.60 -12.80 -2.57
N PHE A 38 9.50 -13.71 -3.54
CA PHE A 38 8.46 -13.67 -4.57
C PHE A 38 7.06 -13.80 -3.97
N ALA A 39 6.84 -14.78 -3.09
CA ALA A 39 5.54 -14.97 -2.44
C ALA A 39 5.14 -13.73 -1.61
N ALA A 40 6.07 -13.16 -0.85
CA ALA A 40 5.84 -11.93 -0.09
C ALA A 40 5.53 -10.75 -1.02
N PHE A 41 6.25 -10.61 -2.14
CA PHE A 41 6.01 -9.57 -3.14
C PHE A 41 4.58 -9.63 -3.68
N CYS A 42 4.14 -10.83 -4.11
CA CYS A 42 2.79 -11.01 -4.65
C CYS A 42 1.70 -10.70 -3.61
N LEU A 43 1.85 -11.22 -2.39
CA LEU A 43 0.87 -11.00 -1.32
C LEU A 43 0.79 -9.54 -0.91
N LEU A 44 1.94 -8.88 -0.75
CA LEU A 44 1.98 -7.47 -0.39
C LEU A 44 1.43 -6.58 -1.52
N GLY A 45 1.67 -6.94 -2.78
CA GLY A 45 1.10 -6.24 -3.94
C GLY A 45 -0.43 -6.30 -3.95
N LEU A 46 -1.01 -7.45 -3.60
CA LEU A 46 -2.47 -7.58 -3.44
C LEU A 46 -3.01 -6.70 -2.31
N VAL A 47 -2.33 -6.65 -1.17
CA VAL A 47 -2.72 -5.80 -0.04
C VAL A 47 -2.64 -4.32 -0.44
N LYS A 48 -1.59 -3.91 -1.16
CA LYS A 48 -1.45 -2.53 -1.66
C LYS A 48 -2.62 -2.16 -2.59
N ALA A 49 -2.93 -3.02 -3.56
CA ALA A 49 -4.03 -2.77 -4.48
C ALA A 49 -5.39 -2.65 -3.76
N GLN A 50 -5.63 -3.44 -2.71
CA GLN A 50 -6.83 -3.30 -1.89
C GLN A 50 -6.83 -1.98 -1.10
N LEU A 51 -5.69 -1.57 -0.55
CA LEU A 51 -5.54 -0.29 0.14
C LEU A 51 -5.81 0.90 -0.79
N GLU A 52 -5.23 0.89 -2.00
CA GLU A 52 -5.44 1.94 -3.01
C GLU A 52 -6.91 2.03 -3.41
N ARG A 53 -7.57 0.88 -3.58
CA ARG A 53 -9.01 0.85 -3.86
C ARG A 53 -9.85 1.46 -2.73
N VAL A 54 -9.54 1.16 -1.46
CA VAL A 54 -10.23 1.79 -0.32
C VAL A 54 -10.00 3.30 -0.30
N LEU A 55 -8.78 3.75 -0.62
CA LEU A 55 -8.43 5.17 -0.74
C LEU A 55 -9.22 5.90 -1.85
N GLU A 56 -9.52 5.21 -2.95
CA GLU A 56 -10.31 5.74 -4.06
C GLU A 56 -11.81 5.73 -3.76
N ASP A 57 -12.33 4.61 -3.26
CA ASP A 57 -13.77 4.37 -3.08
C ASP A 57 -14.33 5.09 -1.82
N GLU A 58 -13.61 5.04 -0.70
CA GLU A 58 -14.11 5.49 0.62
C GLU A 58 -13.55 6.85 1.04
N LEU A 59 -12.43 7.27 0.46
CA LEU A 59 -11.73 8.51 0.82
C LEU A 59 -11.40 9.37 -0.40
N PRO A 60 -12.32 9.65 -1.33
CA PRO A 60 -12.00 10.35 -2.58
C PRO A 60 -11.33 11.71 -2.32
N ALA A 61 -10.46 12.13 -3.24
CA ALA A 61 -9.86 13.46 -3.18
C ALA A 61 -11.00 14.50 -3.26
N SER A 62 -11.16 15.27 -2.18
CA SER A 62 -12.18 16.31 -2.03
C SER A 62 -12.01 17.44 -3.05
#